data_AF-A0A9E5A7N2-F1
#
_entry.id   AF-A0A9E5A7N2-F1
#
_cell.length_a   1.000
_cell.length_b   1.000
_cell.length_c   1.000
_cell.angle_alpha   90.00
_cell.angle_beta   90.00
_cell.angle_gamma   90.00
#
_symmetry.space_group_name_H-M   'P 1'
#
loop_
_entity.id
_entity.type
_entity.pdbx_description
1 polymer ?
#
loop_
_entity_poly.entity_id
_entity_poly.type
_entity_poly.pdbx_seq_one_letter_code
_entity_poly.pdbx_strand_id
1 'polypeptide(L)' 'MLERPLVPLDTSQVAALVLPWVSLLARGLGQPVVLVSVVADGDDLNPVASLYDATLAALMEKRR' A
#
# COMPACT_ATOMS: atom_id res chain seq x y z
N MET A 1 -11.04 10.59 -18.32
CA MET A 1 -9.72 10.02 -17.99
C MET A 1 -9.56 10.12 -16.48
N LEU A 2 -9.21 9.04 -15.77
CA LEU A 2 -8.81 9.17 -14.36
C LEU A 2 -7.41 9.79 -14.37
N GLU A 3 -7.18 10.87 -13.64
CA GLU A 3 -5.86 11.54 -13.67
C GLU A 3 -4.92 10.99 -12.61
N ARG A 4 -5.49 10.62 -11.44
CA ARG A 4 -4.78 10.12 -10.27
C ARG A 4 -5.71 9.17 -9.49
N PRO A 5 -5.76 7.88 -9.85
CA PRO A 5 -6.53 6.91 -9.09
C PRO A 5 -6.06 6.93 -7.63
N LEU A 6 -7.02 6.95 -6.71
CA LEU A 6 -6.76 6.99 -5.28
C LEU A 6 -7.22 5.69 -4.66
N VAL A 7 -6.33 5.06 -3.90
CA VAL A 7 -6.57 3.79 -3.23
C VAL A 7 -6.52 4.03 -1.73
N PRO A 8 -7.67 3.99 -1.04
CA PRO A 8 -7.71 4.04 0.40
C PRO A 8 -7.23 2.70 0.99
N LEU A 9 -6.35 2.77 1.98
CA LEU A 9 -5.89 1.65 2.79
C LEU A 9 -6.29 1.93 4.24
N ASP A 10 -6.96 0.98 4.87
CA ASP A 10 -7.42 1.07 6.26
C ASP A 10 -6.36 0.64 7.28
N THR A 11 -5.08 0.56 6.87
CA THR A 11 -3.93 0.04 7.63
C THR A 11 -4.00 -1.43 8.05
N SER A 12 -5.07 -2.15 7.72
CA SER A 12 -5.16 -3.58 8.04
C SER A 12 -4.17 -4.39 7.21
N GLN A 13 -3.72 -5.54 7.74
CA GLN A 13 -2.91 -6.49 6.96
C GLN A 13 -3.65 -6.99 5.71
N VAL A 14 -4.98 -7.07 5.76
CA VAL A 14 -5.82 -7.49 4.63
C VAL A 14 -5.81 -6.45 3.53
N ALA A 15 -5.79 -5.15 3.85
CA ALA A 15 -5.70 -4.10 2.84
C ALA A 15 -4.41 -4.16 2.02
N ALA A 16 -3.30 -4.67 2.57
CA ALA A 16 -2.06 -4.86 1.80
C ALA A 16 -2.22 -5.85 0.63
N LEU A 17 -3.19 -6.76 0.69
CA LEU A 17 -3.45 -7.74 -0.38
C LEU A 17 -3.91 -7.08 -1.69
N VAL A 18 -4.38 -5.83 -1.65
CA VAL A 18 -4.79 -5.09 -2.85
C VAL A 18 -3.60 -4.52 -3.64
N LEU A 19 -2.44 -4.32 -2.99
CA LEU A 19 -1.29 -3.63 -3.57
C LEU A 19 -0.75 -4.25 -4.87
N PRO A 20 -0.66 -5.58 -5.03
CA PRO A 20 -0.23 -6.19 -6.29
C PRO A 20 -1.15 -5.84 -7.46
N TRP A 21 -2.46 -5.80 -7.22
CA TRP A 21 -3.47 -5.46 -8.23
C TRP A 21 -3.43 -3.98 -8.59
N VAL A 22 -3.26 -3.12 -7.59
CA VAL A 22 -3.06 -1.68 -7.80
C VAL A 22 -1.82 -1.40 -8.65
N SER A 23 -0.72 -2.11 -8.38
CA SER A 23 0.51 -2.02 -9.17
C SER A 23 0.30 -2.48 -10.62
N LEU A 24 -0.43 -3.58 -10.83
CA LEU A 24 -0.79 -4.05 -12.16
C LEU A 24 -1.62 -3.01 -12.92
N LEU A 25 -2.62 -2.41 -12.26
CA LEU A 25 -3.47 -1.37 -12.84
C LEU A 25 -2.68 -0.10 -13.16
N ALA A 26 -1.81 0.35 -12.25
CA ALA A 26 -0.95 1.53 -12.46
C ALA A 26 -0.08 1.37 -13.72
N ARG A 27 0.52 0.17 -13.88
CA ARG A 27 1.33 -0.18 -15.06
C ARG A 27 0.49 -0.24 -16.33
N GLY A 28 -0.68 -0.89 -16.27
CA GLY A 28 -1.58 -1.02 -17.43
C GLY A 28 -2.16 0.32 -17.90
N LEU A 29 -2.40 1.24 -16.97
CA LEU A 29 -2.92 2.58 -17.27
C LEU A 29 -1.80 3.58 -17.63
N GLY A 30 -0.53 3.24 -17.38
CA GLY A 30 0.58 4.19 -17.54
C GLY A 30 0.47 5.40 -16.62
N GLN A 31 -0.20 5.26 -15.48
CA GLN A 31 -0.53 6.35 -14.58
C GLN A 31 -0.13 6.05 -13.13
N PRO A 32 0.38 7.05 -12.39
CA PRO A 32 0.67 6.90 -10.98
C PRO A 32 -0.64 6.74 -10.19
N VAL A 33 -0.62 5.84 -9.21
CA VAL A 33 -1.70 5.66 -8.24
C VAL A 33 -1.26 6.25 -6.90
N VAL A 34 -2.19 6.93 -6.23
CA VAL A 34 -1.96 7.49 -4.90
C VAL A 34 -2.54 6.54 -3.85
N LEU A 35 -1.69 6.02 -2.97
CA LEU A 35 -2.13 5.31 -1.78
C LEU A 35 -2.40 6.33 -0.67
N VAL A 36 -3.57 6.25 -0.03
CA VAL A 36 -3.91 7.09 1.12
C VAL A 36 -4.34 6.21 2.28
N SER A 37 -4.00 6.62 3.49
CA SER A 37 -4.53 6.00 4.70
C SER A 37 -4.96 7.09 5.67
N VAL A 38 -6.06 6.85 6.37
CA VAL A 38 -6.57 7.74 7.41
C VAL A 38 -6.19 7.11 8.74
N VAL A 39 -5.40 7.85 9.52
CA VAL A 39 -4.97 7.47 10.87
C VAL A 39 -5.64 8.41 11.87
N ALA A 40 -6.03 7.89 13.03
CA ALA A 40 -6.58 8.73 14.09
C ALA A 40 -5.48 9.61 14.68
N ASP A 41 -5.84 10.84 15.07
CA ASP A 41 -4.89 11.76 15.70
C ASP A 41 -4.49 11.19 17.08
N GLY A 42 -3.19 11.06 17.32
CA GLY A 42 -2.64 10.47 18.55
C GLY A 42 -2.32 8.96 18.50
N ASP A 43 -2.56 8.26 17.39
CA ASP A 43 -1.89 6.97 17.15
C ASP A 43 -0.42 7.27 16.82
N ASP A 44 0.50 6.79 17.66
CA ASP A 44 1.95 6.95 17.47
C ASP A 44 2.33 6.59 16.03
N LEU A 45 2.69 7.63 15.28
CA LEU A 45 2.86 7.62 13.84
C LEU A 45 4.06 6.77 13.43
N ASN A 46 3.88 5.46 13.31
CA ASN A 46 4.47 4.74 12.18
C ASN A 46 3.70 3.49 11.70
N PRO A 47 2.39 3.57 11.44
CA PRO A 47 1.67 2.46 10.78
C PRO A 47 2.25 2.17 9.38
N VAL A 48 2.85 3.17 8.73
CA VAL A 48 3.53 3.02 7.45
C VAL A 48 4.83 2.21 7.58
N ALA A 49 5.66 2.43 8.61
CA ALA A 49 6.85 1.58 8.83
C ALA A 49 6.48 0.14 9.18
N SER A 50 5.42 -0.10 9.97
CA SER A 50 4.92 -1.45 10.24
C SER A 50 4.54 -2.18 8.94
N LEU A 51 3.88 -1.49 8.01
CA LEU A 51 3.59 -2.01 6.68
C LEU A 51 4.87 -2.23 5.84
N TYR A 52 5.84 -1.32 5.88
CA TYR A 52 7.12 -1.51 5.18
C TYR A 52 7.93 -2.69 5.74
N ASP A 53 7.99 -2.85 7.06
CA ASP A 53 8.69 -3.94 7.75
C ASP A 53 8.05 -5.29 7.41
N ALA A 54 6.72 -5.38 7.47
CA ALA A 54 5.99 -6.58 7.06
C ALA A 54 6.21 -6.91 5.58
N THR A 55 6.23 -5.90 4.71
CA THR A 55 6.43 -6.09 3.27
C THR A 55 7.88 -6.49 2.96
N LEU A 56 8.87 -5.89 3.63
CA LEU A 56 10.29 -6.25 3.51
C LEU A 56 10.54 -7.67 4.03
N ALA A 57 9.94 -8.04 5.17
CA ALA A 57 10.01 -9.40 5.70
C ALA A 57 9.46 -10.42 4.69
N ALA A 58 8.27 -10.17 4.14
CA ALA A 58 7.66 -11.04 3.13
C ALA A 58 8.48 -11.13 1.84
N LEU A 59 9.16 -10.05 1.43
CA LEU A 59 10.05 -10.04 0.26
C LEU A 59 11.39 -10.75 0.51
N MET A 60 11.92 -10.71 1.74
CA MET A 60 13.15 -11.41 2.11
C MET A 60 12.93 -12.91 2.28
N GLU A 61 11.79 -13.31 2.83
CA GLU A 61 11.43 -14.73 3.00
C GLU A 61 11.24 -15.44 1.65
N LYS A 62 10.71 -14.73 0.65
CA LYS A 62 10.52 -15.26 -0.72
C LYS A 62 11.82 -15.41 -1.53
N ARG A 63 12.97 -15.01 -0.98
CA ARG A 63 14.30 -15.09 -1.61
C ARG A 63 15.20 -16.19 -1.05
N ARG A 64 14.69 -17.05 -0.16
CA ARG A 64 15.40 -18.22 0.39
C ARG A 64 14.81 -19.51 -0.15
#